data_AF-A0A961M885-F1
#
_entry.id   AF-A0A961M885-F1
#
_cell.length_a   1.000
_cell.length_b   1.000
_cell.length_c   1.000
_cell.angle_alpha   90.00
_cell.angle_beta   90.00
_cell.angle_gamma   90.00
#
_symmetry.space_group_name_H-M   'P 1'
#
loop_
_entity.id
_entity.type
_entity.pdbx_description
1 polymer ?
#
loop_
_entity_poly.entity_id
_entity_poly.type
_entity_poly.pdbx_seq_one_letter_code
_entity_poly.pdbx_strand_id
1 'polypeptide(L)' 'SALTGAGPWVLPVVARVPAGQAVTTPVAGAVAARIFTGAPIPNGADAVVMQEDVLRDGDVIHLSRRPE' A
#
# COMPACT_ATOMS: atom_id res chain seq x y z
N SER A 1 7.50 8.78 2.86
CA SER A 1 6.66 7.73 3.45
C SER A 1 5.98 8.30 4.68
N ALA A 2 4.67 8.17 4.81
CA ALA A 2 3.91 8.68 5.98
C ALA A 2 4.03 7.77 7.22
N LEU A 3 4.80 6.67 7.13
CA LEU A 3 5.06 5.78 8.24
C LEU A 3 5.96 6.46 9.28
N THR A 4 5.49 6.52 10.52
CA THR A 4 6.21 7.11 11.66
C THR A 4 6.61 6.03 12.68
N GLY A 5 7.75 6.20 13.36
CA GLY A 5 8.26 5.21 14.31
C GLY A 5 8.99 4.03 13.65
N ALA A 6 9.14 2.92 14.40
CA ALA A 6 9.85 1.71 13.97
C ALA A 6 8.91 0.56 13.54
N GLY A 7 7.59 0.77 13.60
CA GLY A 7 6.58 -0.26 13.38
C GLY A 7 6.24 -1.08 14.62
N PRO A 8 5.39 -2.12 14.50
CA PRO A 8 4.65 -2.47 13.28
C PRO A 8 3.63 -1.39 12.91
N TRP A 9 3.36 -1.24 11.61
CA TRP A 9 2.36 -0.29 11.12
C TRP A 9 1.10 -1.02 10.68
N VAL A 10 -0.04 -0.42 10.97
CA VAL A 10 -1.36 -0.89 10.55
C VAL A 10 -1.91 0.14 9.57
N LEU A 11 -2.15 -0.26 8.32
CA LEU A 11 -2.57 0.64 7.25
C LEU A 11 -3.88 0.13 6.64
N PRO A 12 -4.93 0.96 6.52
CA PRO A 12 -6.10 0.61 5.74
C PRO A 12 -5.76 0.61 4.25
N VAL A 13 -6.34 -0.35 3.53
CA VAL A 13 -6.28 -0.47 2.07
C VAL A 13 -7.44 0.30 1.48
N VAL A 14 -7.17 1.51 1.00
CA VAL A 14 -8.21 2.45 0.54
C VAL A 14 -8.50 2.38 -0.96
N ALA A 15 -7.66 1.67 -1.70
CA ALA A 15 -7.78 1.55 -3.15
C ALA A 15 -7.32 0.18 -3.66
N ARG A 16 -7.88 -0.21 -4.81
CA ARG A 16 -7.48 -1.38 -5.60
C ARG A 16 -7.26 -0.96 -7.04
N VAL A 17 -6.07 -1.24 -7.58
CA VAL A 17 -5.67 -0.82 -8.94
C VAL A 17 -5.31 -2.06 -9.77
N PRO A 18 -6.22 -2.53 -10.63
CA PRO A 18 -5.93 -3.61 -11.56
C PRO A 18 -5.01 -3.13 -12.70
N ALA A 19 -4.38 -4.09 -13.38
CA ALA A 19 -3.54 -3.80 -14.55
C ALA A 19 -4.36 -3.13 -15.67
N GLY A 20 -3.73 -2.18 -16.37
CA GLY A 20 -4.37 -1.47 -17.50
C GLY A 20 -5.44 -0.45 -17.11
N GLN A 21 -5.68 -0.18 -15.82
CA GLN A 21 -6.55 0.89 -15.35
C GLN A 21 -5.76 2.07 -14.78
N ALA A 22 -6.31 3.28 -14.95
CA ALA A 22 -5.75 4.49 -14.35
C ALA A 22 -6.01 4.53 -12.84
N VAL A 23 -5.06 5.08 -12.07
CA VAL A 23 -5.29 5.34 -10.66
C VAL A 23 -6.12 6.60 -10.50
N THR A 24 -7.30 6.48 -9.89
CA THR A 24 -8.20 7.61 -9.60
C THR A 24 -8.11 8.10 -8.16
N THR A 25 -7.62 7.25 -7.24
CA THR A 25 -7.56 7.54 -5.80
C THR A 25 -6.10 7.70 -5.37
N PRO A 26 -5.69 8.90 -4.92
CA PRO A 26 -4.36 9.10 -4.34
C PRO A 26 -4.17 8.28 -3.07
N VAL A 27 -2.94 7.85 -2.82
CA VAL A 27 -2.53 7.24 -1.55
C VAL A 27 -1.82 8.32 -0.76
N ALA A 28 -2.48 8.85 0.27
CA ALA A 28 -1.95 9.92 1.11
C ALA A 28 -2.12 9.58 2.59
N GLY A 29 -1.10 9.89 3.39
CA GLY A 29 -1.07 9.54 4.81
C GLY A 29 -0.74 8.05 5.04
N ALA A 30 -1.05 7.56 6.24
CA ALA A 30 -0.78 6.19 6.65
C ALA A 30 -1.82 5.21 6.10
N VAL A 31 -1.91 5.10 4.77
CA VAL A 31 -2.83 4.21 4.04
C VAL A 31 -2.09 3.47 2.93
N ALA A 32 -2.70 2.41 2.41
CA ALA A 32 -2.14 1.59 1.33
C ALA A 32 -3.14 1.42 0.16
N ALA A 33 -2.61 1.03 -0.99
CA ALA A 33 -3.40 0.57 -2.14
C ALA A 33 -2.92 -0.81 -2.58
N ARG A 34 -3.87 -1.67 -2.98
CA ARG A 34 -3.55 -2.95 -3.59
C ARG A 34 -3.37 -2.77 -5.08
N ILE A 35 -2.14 -2.95 -5.57
CA ILE A 35 -1.81 -2.96 -6.99
C ILE A 35 -1.59 -4.40 -7.49
N PHE A 36 -1.74 -4.59 -8.81
CA PHE A 36 -1.39 -5.84 -9.50
C PHE A 36 -0.24 -5.58 -10.48
N THR A 37 0.47 -6.63 -10.88
CA THR A 37 1.54 -6.53 -11.87
C THR A 37 1.05 -5.84 -13.14
N GLY A 38 1.77 -4.81 -13.59
CA GLY A 38 1.37 -3.99 -14.75
C GLY A 38 0.37 -2.87 -14.44
N ALA A 39 -0.05 -2.70 -13.19
CA ALA A 39 -0.81 -1.54 -12.76
C ALA A 39 0.12 -0.33 -12.52
N PRO A 40 -0.33 0.90 -12.80
CA PRO A 40 0.41 2.11 -12.44
C PRO A 40 0.50 2.28 -10.92
N ILE A 41 1.62 2.85 -10.45
CA ILE A 41 1.80 3.23 -9.04
C ILE A 41 0.89 4.43 -8.70
N PRO A 42 0.10 4.36 -7.62
CA PRO A 42 -0.71 5.48 -7.16
C PRO A 42 0.09 6.72 -6.82
N ASN A 43 -0.46 7.90 -7.14
CA ASN A 43 0.13 9.16 -6.72
C ASN A 43 0.19 9.22 -5.17
N GLY A 44 1.34 9.62 -4.64
CA GLY A 44 1.61 9.72 -3.21
C GLY A 44 2.16 8.44 -2.58
N ALA A 45 2.07 7.29 -3.28
CA ALA A 45 2.80 6.10 -2.88
C ALA A 45 4.28 6.25 -3.25
N ASP A 46 5.17 5.87 -2.33
CA ASP A 46 6.62 5.99 -2.49
C ASP A 46 7.36 4.66 -2.39
N ALA A 47 6.65 3.57 -2.09
CA ALA A 47 7.20 2.23 -2.03
C ALA A 47 6.16 1.16 -2.42
N VAL A 48 6.65 -0.02 -2.79
CA VAL A 48 5.83 -1.21 -3.06
C VAL A 48 6.35 -2.35 -2.21
N VAL A 49 5.43 -3.04 -1.53
CA VAL A 49 5.73 -4.24 -0.74
C VAL A 49 5.01 -5.45 -1.35
N MET A 50 5.68 -6.60 -1.36
CA MET A 50 5.07 -7.84 -1.86
C MET A 50 3.93 -8.29 -0.94
N GLN A 51 2.91 -8.95 -1.49
CA GLN A 51 1.77 -9.43 -0.70
C GLN A 51 2.18 -10.49 0.33
N GLU A 52 3.24 -11.25 0.07
CA GLU A 52 3.82 -12.24 0.98
C GLU A 52 4.55 -11.63 2.19
N ASP A 53 4.96 -10.37 2.09
CA ASP A 53 5.68 -9.64 3.14
C ASP A 53 4.74 -8.90 4.12
N VAL A 54 3.43 -8.99 3.92
CA VAL A 54 2.42 -8.32 4.75
C VAL A 54 1.40 -9.30 5.28
N LEU A 55 0.94 -9.08 6.51
CA LEU A 55 -0.26 -9.76 7.01
C LEU A 55 -1.48 -8.92 6.61
N ARG A 56 -2.51 -9.58 6.08
CA ARG A 56 -3.75 -8.93 5.67
C ARG A 56 -4.92 -9.42 6.51
N ASP A 57 -5.70 -8.48 7.03
CA ASP A 57 -6.97 -8.71 7.69
C ASP A 57 -8.03 -7.83 7.02
N GLY A 58 -8.91 -8.43 6.20
CA GLY A 58 -9.91 -7.69 5.42
C GLY A 58 -9.28 -6.63 4.50
N ASP A 59 -9.59 -5.36 4.76
CA ASP A 59 -9.02 -4.20 4.07
C ASP A 59 -8.00 -3.44 4.94
N VAL A 60 -7.31 -4.17 5.83
CA VAL A 60 -6.21 -3.66 6.64
C VAL A 60 -4.97 -4.54 6.40
N ILE A 61 -3.80 -3.91 6.32
CA ILE A 61 -2.51 -4.61 6.28
C ILE A 61 -1.65 -4.25 7.48
N HIS A 62 -0.86 -5.23 7.93
CA HIS A 62 0.14 -5.06 8.97
C HIS A 62 1.52 -5.20 8.34
N LEU A 63 2.34 -4.16 8.49
CA LEU A 63 3.73 -4.08 8.04
C LEU A 63 4.66 -4.19 9.23
N SER A 64 5.45 -5.26 9.28
CA SER A 64 6.44 -5.49 10.34
C SER A 64 7.77 -4.81 10.07
N ARG A 65 8.07 -4.47 8.81
CA ARG A 65 9.29 -3.83 8.37
C ARG A 65 8.99 -2.67 7.44
N ARG A 66 9.88 -1.68 7.42
CA ARG A 66 9.74 -0.55 6.51
C ARG A 66 9.97 -1.05 5.08
N PRO A 67 9.09 -0.73 4.12
CA PRO A 67 9.37 -0.96 2.71
C PRO A 67 10.59 -0.13 2.28
N GLU A 68 11.43 -0.71 1.43
CA GLU A 68 12.55 0.00 0.78
C GLU A 68 12.05 0.87 -0.38
#